data_AF-A0A969X3T8-F1
#
_entry.id   AF-A0A969X3T8-F1
#
_cell.length_a   1.000
_cell.length_b   1.000
_cell.length_c   1.000
_cell.angle_alpha   90.00
_cell.angle_beta   90.00
_cell.angle_gamma   90.00
#
_symmetry.space_group_name_H-M   'P 1'
#
loop_
_entity.id
_entity.type
_entity.pdbx_description
1 polymer ?
#
loop_
_entity_poly.entity_id
_entity_poly.type
_entity_poly.pdbx_seq_one_letter_code
_entity_poly.pdbx_strand_id
1 'polypeptide(L)'
;MHSKRQEILVYIAFAIGFLAILLLNIKSGFSIDSILFILKDLAPLFISVMIFYMLNGFLFRSSDFEKTEKIVIDKIRQRYSDILADDTTKFDTETAQEYLFFKKRKTAFIPIQLLKEGILEIRVSYGTLDNFETISQKDEKENELRIENKKNLVKSKVVESLQLAGAKFKILENKKDTAVKIQFLPQSNYERILENVISETIKFLQEDKSKKV
;
A
#
# COMPACT_ATOMS: atom_id res chain seq x y z
N MET A 1 19.44 -3.62 1.49
CA MET A 1 20.16 -4.63 0.65
C MET A 1 21.15 -5.36 1.53
N HIS A 2 20.83 -6.56 2.00
CA HIS A 2 21.87 -7.44 2.53
C HIS A 2 22.54 -8.17 1.37
N SER A 3 23.87 -8.13 1.34
CA SER A 3 24.66 -8.81 0.32
C SER A 3 24.35 -10.30 0.38
N LYS A 4 24.23 -10.99 -0.76
CA LYS A 4 24.09 -12.47 -0.87
C LYS A 4 25.03 -13.24 0.09
N ARG A 5 26.15 -12.62 0.47
CA ARG A 5 27.10 -13.12 1.48
C ARG A 5 26.50 -13.34 2.86
N GLN A 6 25.56 -12.53 3.33
CA GLN A 6 24.98 -12.65 4.68
C GLN A 6 23.97 -13.79 4.77
N GLU A 7 23.15 -14.03 3.74
CA GLU A 7 22.30 -15.22 3.65
C GLU A 7 23.15 -16.50 3.67
N ILE A 8 24.21 -16.53 2.87
CA ILE A 8 25.14 -17.67 2.80
C ILE A 8 25.79 -17.93 4.18
N LEU A 9 26.17 -16.89 4.93
CA LEU A 9 26.75 -17.05 6.27
C LEU A 9 25.75 -17.66 7.27
N VAL A 10 24.47 -17.30 7.19
CA VAL A 10 23.42 -17.89 8.05
C VAL A 10 23.22 -19.37 7.69
N TYR A 11 23.19 -19.71 6.40
CA TYR A 11 23.09 -21.11 5.96
C TYR A 11 24.30 -21.95 6.38
N ILE A 12 25.51 -21.40 6.29
CA ILE A 12 26.75 -22.08 6.73
C ILE A 12 26.72 -22.29 8.26
N ALA A 13 26.33 -21.27 9.04
CA ALA A 13 26.22 -21.40 10.50
C ALA A 13 25.18 -22.47 10.91
N PHE A 14 24.05 -22.52 10.21
CA PHE A 14 23.02 -23.54 10.43
C PHE A 14 23.54 -24.95 10.10
N ALA A 15 24.22 -25.11 8.96
CA ALA A 15 24.81 -26.39 8.56
C ALA A 15 25.86 -26.88 9.55
N ILE A 16 26.71 -25.99 10.05
CA ILE A 16 27.74 -26.32 11.07
C ILE A 16 27.09 -26.70 12.40
N GLY A 17 26.08 -25.94 12.86
CA GLY A 17 25.34 -26.25 14.09
C GLY A 17 24.62 -27.60 14.01
N PHE A 18 23.97 -27.87 12.87
CA PHE A 18 23.30 -29.15 12.62
C PHE A 18 24.29 -30.33 12.55
N LEU A 19 25.44 -30.16 11.89
CA LEU A 19 26.50 -31.18 11.86
C LEU A 19 27.09 -31.47 13.25
N ALA A 20 27.31 -30.42 14.06
CA ALA A 20 27.85 -30.57 15.40
C ALA A 20 26.90 -31.39 16.30
N ILE A 21 25.60 -31.15 16.21
CA ILE A 21 24.57 -31.88 16.95
C ILE A 21 24.51 -33.34 16.47
N LEU A 22 24.56 -33.60 15.16
CA LEU A 22 24.62 -34.96 14.62
C LEU A 22 25.86 -35.74 15.08
N LEU A 23 27.03 -35.12 15.03
CA LEU A 23 28.30 -35.75 15.46
C LEU A 23 28.32 -36.06 16.96
N LEU A 24 27.73 -35.20 17.79
CA LEU A 24 27.62 -35.44 19.23
C LEU A 24 26.78 -36.68 19.53
N ASN A 25 25.70 -36.89 18.77
CA ASN A 25 24.77 -38.01 18.95
C ASN A 25 25.30 -39.36 18.45
N ILE A 26 26.10 -39.36 17.38
CA ILE A 26 26.81 -40.57 16.93
C ILE A 26 27.75 -41.08 18.03
N LYS A 27 28.31 -40.17 18.85
CA LYS A 27 29.24 -40.51 19.94
C LYS A 27 28.54 -40.98 21.22
N SER A 28 27.32 -40.52 21.51
CA SER A 28 26.59 -40.82 22.75
C SER A 28 25.58 -41.97 22.66
N GLY A 29 25.35 -42.54 21.48
CA GLY A 29 24.40 -43.62 21.26
C GLY A 29 22.95 -43.13 21.15
N PHE A 30 22.18 -43.75 20.25
CA PHE A 30 20.81 -43.33 19.97
C PHE A 30 19.83 -43.86 21.04
N SER A 31 19.53 -43.04 22.05
CA SER A 31 18.37 -43.22 22.95
C SER A 31 17.27 -42.22 22.63
N ILE A 32 16.02 -42.52 23.02
CA ILE A 32 14.89 -41.59 22.87
C ILE A 32 15.15 -40.27 23.62
N ASP A 33 15.84 -40.33 24.76
CA ASP A 33 16.26 -39.14 25.51
C ASP A 33 17.22 -38.26 24.70
N SER A 34 18.13 -38.88 23.92
CA SER A 34 19.06 -38.16 23.05
C SER A 34 18.32 -37.40 21.94
N ILE A 35 17.25 -37.97 21.39
CA ILE A 35 16.39 -37.29 20.40
C ILE A 35 15.67 -36.09 21.03
N LEU A 36 15.18 -36.22 22.27
CA LEU A 36 14.55 -35.12 22.99
C LEU A 36 15.53 -33.98 23.32
N PHE A 37 16.78 -34.31 23.67
CA PHE A 37 17.84 -33.31 23.85
C PHE A 37 18.17 -32.58 22.55
N ILE A 38 18.26 -33.29 21.42
CA ILE A 38 18.47 -32.68 20.09
C ILE A 38 17.37 -31.69 19.75
N LEU A 39 16.10 -32.08 19.95
CA LEU A 39 14.95 -31.20 19.69
C LEU A 39 14.99 -29.96 20.58
N LYS A 40 15.35 -30.11 21.85
CA LYS A 40 15.53 -29.00 22.79
C LYS A 40 16.64 -28.04 22.36
N ASP A 41 17.75 -28.55 21.83
CA ASP A 41 18.89 -27.74 21.42
C ASP A 41 18.71 -27.12 20.02
N LEU A 42 17.93 -27.75 19.14
CA LEU A 42 17.57 -27.22 17.83
C LEU A 42 16.42 -26.21 17.87
N ALA A 43 15.53 -26.27 18.88
CA ALA A 43 14.38 -25.39 18.98
C ALA A 43 14.75 -23.87 18.97
N PRO A 44 15.77 -23.40 19.71
CA PRO A 44 16.21 -22.00 19.65
C PRO A 44 16.69 -21.58 18.25
N LEU A 45 17.35 -22.49 17.53
CA LEU A 45 17.85 -22.29 16.17
C LEU A 45 16.68 -22.18 15.18
N PHE A 46 15.68 -23.06 15.30
CA PHE A 46 14.45 -23.00 14.50
C PHE A 46 13.63 -21.75 14.77
N ILE A 47 13.47 -21.34 16.03
CA ILE A 47 12.75 -20.12 16.40
C ILE A 47 13.45 -18.89 15.82
N SER A 48 14.78 -18.82 15.89
CA SER A 48 15.56 -17.70 15.34
C SER A 48 15.42 -17.59 13.83
N VAL A 49 15.44 -18.73 13.12
CA VAL A 49 15.21 -18.78 11.67
C VAL A 49 13.78 -18.40 11.31
N MET A 50 12.77 -18.88 12.05
CA MET A 50 11.36 -18.49 11.88
C MET A 50 11.17 -16.98 12.05
N ILE A 51 11.74 -16.40 13.11
CA ILE A 51 11.69 -14.94 13.35
C ILE A 51 12.38 -14.20 12.20
N PHE A 52 13.54 -14.66 11.74
CA PHE A 52 14.25 -14.06 10.62
C PHE A 52 13.43 -14.11 9.32
N TYR A 53 12.80 -15.24 8.99
CA TYR A 53 11.91 -15.36 7.84
C TYR A 53 10.63 -14.54 7.98
N MET A 54 10.05 -14.44 9.18
CA MET A 54 8.89 -13.58 9.45
C MET A 54 9.24 -12.10 9.27
N LEU A 55 10.38 -11.66 9.82
CA LEU A 55 10.86 -10.28 9.69
C LEU A 55 11.22 -9.94 8.24
N ASN A 56 11.91 -10.84 7.53
CA ASN A 56 12.20 -10.65 6.10
C ASN A 56 10.94 -10.67 5.26
N GLY A 57 10.00 -11.59 5.51
CA GLY A 57 8.71 -11.61 4.81
C GLY A 57 7.89 -10.33 5.01
N PHE A 58 8.08 -9.63 6.14
CA PHE A 58 7.50 -8.32 6.37
C PHE A 58 8.21 -7.21 5.59
N LEU A 59 9.54 -7.25 5.51
CA LEU A 59 10.36 -6.27 4.79
C LEU A 59 10.27 -6.42 3.26
N PHE A 60 10.08 -7.63 2.73
CA PHE A 60 9.90 -7.84 1.29
C PHE A 60 8.56 -7.30 0.77
N ARG A 61 7.54 -7.14 1.63
CA ARG A 61 6.26 -6.52 1.23
C ARG A 61 6.41 -5.08 0.76
N SER A 62 7.35 -4.30 1.31
CA SER A 62 7.48 -2.89 0.92
C SER A 62 8.17 -2.70 -0.42
N SER A 63 9.08 -3.60 -0.83
CA SER A 63 9.91 -3.39 -2.02
C SER A 63 9.14 -3.54 -3.34
N ASP A 64 8.12 -4.40 -3.37
CA ASP A 64 7.29 -4.61 -4.56
C ASP A 64 6.31 -3.44 -4.80
N PHE A 65 5.80 -2.83 -3.72
CA PHE A 65 4.90 -1.67 -3.81
C PHE A 65 5.65 -0.38 -4.16
N GLU A 66 6.84 -0.16 -3.59
CA GLU A 66 7.61 1.08 -3.77
C GLU A 66 8.01 1.33 -5.23
N LYS A 67 8.40 0.29 -5.99
CA LYS A 67 8.71 0.43 -7.42
C LYS A 67 7.48 0.64 -8.28
N THR A 68 6.36 0.04 -7.86
CA THR A 68 5.11 0.06 -8.61
C THR A 68 4.42 1.42 -8.52
N GLU A 69 4.50 2.08 -7.37
CA GLU A 69 3.87 3.37 -7.09
C GLU A 69 4.32 4.48 -8.05
N LYS A 70 5.64 4.67 -8.23
CA LYS A 70 6.17 5.70 -9.14
C LYS A 70 5.67 5.53 -10.57
N ILE A 71 5.70 4.29 -11.07
CA ILE A 71 5.26 3.96 -12.43
C ILE A 71 3.76 4.29 -12.61
N VAL A 72 2.92 3.90 -11.66
CA VAL A 72 1.47 4.18 -11.73
C VAL A 72 1.21 5.67 -11.65
N ILE A 73 1.85 6.39 -10.72
CA ILE A 73 1.64 7.82 -10.55
C ILE A 73 2.07 8.60 -11.80
N ASP A 74 3.21 8.25 -12.40
CA ASP A 74 3.68 8.89 -13.63
C ASP A 74 2.73 8.64 -14.80
N LYS A 75 2.23 7.40 -14.97
CA LYS A 75 1.23 7.07 -15.99
C LYS A 75 -0.08 7.85 -15.79
N ILE A 76 -0.56 7.94 -14.56
CA ILE A 76 -1.79 8.68 -14.22
C ILE A 76 -1.60 10.18 -14.49
N ARG A 77 -0.46 10.77 -14.09
CA ARG A 77 -0.16 12.18 -14.38
C ARG A 77 -0.11 12.46 -15.87
N GLN A 78 0.57 11.63 -16.65
CA GLN A 78 0.65 11.80 -18.10
C GLN A 78 -0.74 11.71 -18.76
N ARG A 79 -1.56 10.74 -18.34
CA ARG A 79 -2.92 10.53 -18.89
C ARG A 79 -3.88 11.68 -18.57
N TYR A 80 -3.73 12.30 -17.40
CA TYR A 80 -4.65 13.30 -16.87
C TYR A 80 -3.96 14.66 -16.58
N SER A 81 -3.02 15.07 -17.44
CA SER A 81 -2.22 16.30 -17.30
C SER A 81 -3.03 17.60 -17.40
N ASP A 82 -4.25 17.51 -17.93
CA ASP A 82 -5.22 18.59 -18.01
C ASP A 82 -5.79 18.97 -16.63
N ILE A 83 -5.97 17.98 -15.75
CA ILE A 83 -6.58 18.14 -14.42
C ILE A 83 -5.64 17.91 -13.25
N LEU A 84 -4.54 17.16 -13.43
CA LEU A 84 -3.55 16.89 -12.39
C LEU A 84 -2.39 17.89 -12.50
N ALA A 85 -1.75 18.17 -11.36
CA ALA A 85 -0.55 18.99 -11.33
C ALA A 85 0.70 18.14 -11.66
N ASP A 86 1.58 18.68 -12.51
CA ASP A 86 2.81 18.02 -12.96
C ASP A 86 3.88 17.87 -11.88
N ASP A 87 3.90 18.76 -10.87
CA ASP A 87 4.96 18.74 -9.86
C ASP A 87 4.80 17.56 -8.88
N THR A 88 5.81 16.70 -8.87
CA THR A 88 6.11 15.68 -7.84
C THR A 88 6.41 16.28 -6.47
N THR A 89 6.60 17.58 -6.35
CA THR A 89 7.18 18.22 -5.16
C THR A 89 6.51 19.55 -4.78
N LYS A 90 5.18 19.62 -4.77
CA LYS A 90 4.54 20.61 -3.89
C LYS A 90 4.28 19.94 -2.55
N PHE A 91 5.30 19.99 -1.70
CA PHE A 91 5.15 19.75 -0.27
C PHE A 91 3.86 20.43 0.18
N ASP A 92 2.93 19.65 0.70
CA ASP A 92 1.93 20.22 1.57
C ASP A 92 2.69 20.87 2.73
N THR A 93 2.60 22.19 2.83
CA THR A 93 3.36 23.00 3.80
C THR A 93 3.09 22.59 5.25
N GLU A 94 2.03 21.81 5.49
CA GLU A 94 1.62 21.33 6.81
C GLU A 94 2.09 19.91 7.13
N THR A 95 2.19 19.00 6.15
CA THR A 95 2.39 17.55 6.42
C THR A 95 3.68 16.95 5.87
N ALA A 96 4.42 17.67 5.03
CA ALA A 96 5.66 17.20 4.39
C ALA A 96 5.54 15.86 3.63
N GLN A 97 4.32 15.51 3.21
CA GLN A 97 4.02 14.31 2.43
C GLN A 97 3.83 14.66 0.95
N GLU A 98 4.15 13.71 0.07
CA GLU A 98 3.98 13.82 -1.38
C GLU A 98 2.55 13.40 -1.71
N TYR A 99 1.86 14.19 -2.51
CA TYR A 99 0.50 13.88 -2.94
C TYR A 99 0.38 14.00 -4.46
N LEU A 100 -0.55 13.24 -5.02
CA LEU A 100 -1.16 13.58 -6.28
C LEU A 100 -2.11 14.76 -6.04
N PHE A 101 -1.91 15.87 -6.74
CA PHE A 101 -2.71 17.08 -6.59
C PHE A 101 -3.55 17.34 -7.82
N PHE A 102 -4.77 17.85 -7.61
CA PHE A 102 -5.52 18.49 -8.68
C PHE A 102 -4.98 19.90 -8.98
N LYS A 103 -5.04 20.30 -10.25
CA LYS A 103 -4.46 21.54 -10.76
C LYS A 103 -5.18 22.79 -10.25
N LYS A 104 -6.51 22.80 -10.19
CA LYS A 104 -7.27 23.93 -9.63
C LYS A 104 -7.19 23.87 -8.10
N ARG A 105 -6.87 25.00 -7.46
CA ARG A 105 -6.67 25.13 -6.00
C ARG A 105 -5.65 24.17 -5.36
N LYS A 106 -4.79 23.49 -6.14
CA LYS A 106 -3.73 22.58 -5.65
C LYS A 106 -4.22 21.63 -4.55
N THR A 107 -5.34 20.97 -4.78
CA THR A 107 -5.98 20.15 -3.75
C THR A 107 -5.39 18.76 -3.70
N ALA A 108 -4.99 18.30 -2.50
CA ALA A 108 -4.45 16.97 -2.29
C ALA A 108 -5.52 15.90 -2.57
N PHE A 109 -5.17 14.92 -3.40
CA PHE A 109 -6.08 13.86 -3.83
C PHE A 109 -5.67 12.49 -3.28
N ILE A 110 -4.44 12.06 -3.56
CA ILE A 110 -3.92 10.74 -3.14
C ILE A 110 -2.54 10.93 -2.51
N PRO A 111 -2.31 10.55 -1.24
CA PRO A 111 -0.97 10.50 -0.64
C PRO A 111 -0.13 9.41 -1.30
N ILE A 112 1.02 9.81 -1.81
CA ILE A 112 1.93 8.95 -2.57
C ILE A 112 2.69 8.01 -1.63
N GLN A 113 3.10 8.48 -0.44
CA GLN A 113 3.80 7.62 0.53
C GLN A 113 2.99 6.39 0.95
N LEU A 114 1.67 6.53 1.10
CA LEU A 114 0.81 5.41 1.50
C LEU A 114 0.76 4.32 0.41
N LEU A 115 0.90 4.69 -0.86
CA LEU A 115 0.94 3.73 -1.95
C LEU A 115 2.20 2.85 -1.88
N LYS A 116 3.33 3.37 -1.40
CA LYS A 116 4.56 2.58 -1.12
C LYS A 116 4.34 1.50 -0.06
N GLU A 117 3.36 1.70 0.82
CA GLU A 117 2.97 0.75 1.86
C GLU A 117 1.85 -0.19 1.41
N GLY A 118 1.44 -0.13 0.13
CA GLY A 118 0.31 -0.89 -0.39
C GLY A 118 -1.04 -0.37 0.10
N ILE A 119 -1.13 0.92 0.45
CA ILE A 119 -2.35 1.55 0.95
C ILE A 119 -2.82 2.63 -0.03
N LEU A 120 -4.02 2.46 -0.59
CA LEU A 120 -4.71 3.51 -1.36
C LEU A 120 -5.61 4.30 -0.42
N GLU A 121 -5.32 5.60 -0.31
CA GLU A 121 -6.19 6.57 0.35
C GLU A 121 -6.65 7.57 -0.70
N ILE A 122 -7.97 7.76 -0.83
CA ILE A 122 -8.54 8.77 -1.73
C ILE A 122 -9.21 9.84 -0.87
N ARG A 123 -8.78 11.09 -1.06
CA ARG A 123 -9.33 12.25 -0.36
C ARG A 123 -10.32 12.99 -1.24
N VAL A 124 -11.42 13.40 -0.62
CA VAL A 124 -12.44 14.24 -1.26
C VAL A 124 -12.72 15.39 -0.32
N SER A 125 -12.33 16.58 -0.75
CA SER A 125 -12.53 17.83 -0.02
C SER A 125 -13.30 18.84 -0.87
N TYR A 126 -13.58 20.01 -0.30
CA TYR A 126 -14.17 21.12 -1.05
C TYR A 126 -13.37 21.47 -2.31
N GLY A 127 -12.03 21.48 -2.22
CA GLY A 127 -11.16 21.76 -3.35
C GLY A 127 -11.27 20.67 -4.43
N THR A 128 -11.49 19.41 -4.05
CA THR A 128 -11.74 18.31 -4.99
C THR A 128 -13.01 18.61 -5.78
N LEU A 129 -14.10 18.97 -5.10
CA LEU A 129 -15.34 19.28 -5.77
C LEU A 129 -15.21 20.53 -6.66
N ASP A 130 -14.52 21.59 -6.24
CA ASP A 130 -14.34 22.80 -7.06
C ASP A 130 -13.53 22.54 -8.35
N ASN A 131 -12.74 21.46 -8.42
CA ASN A 131 -12.07 21.05 -9.66
C ASN A 131 -13.05 20.50 -10.71
N PHE A 132 -14.19 19.94 -10.28
CA PHE A 132 -15.12 19.22 -11.17
C PHE A 132 -16.52 19.85 -11.23
N GLU A 133 -16.91 20.58 -10.19
CA GLU A 133 -18.21 21.22 -10.03
C GLU A 133 -18.04 22.70 -9.69
N THR A 134 -18.96 23.56 -10.16
CA THR A 134 -19.02 24.96 -9.71
C THR A 134 -19.72 25.00 -8.36
N ILE A 135 -18.98 25.32 -7.29
CA ILE A 135 -19.56 25.42 -5.94
C ILE A 135 -19.54 26.86 -5.46
N SER A 136 -20.70 27.36 -5.04
CA SER A 136 -20.80 28.63 -4.32
C SER A 136 -20.34 28.45 -2.88
N GLN A 137 -19.42 29.31 -2.42
CA GLN A 137 -18.92 29.30 -1.02
C GLN A 137 -19.95 29.77 0.02
N LYS A 138 -21.13 30.26 -0.41
CA LYS A 138 -22.09 30.92 0.49
C LYS A 138 -22.88 29.98 1.41
N ASP A 139 -22.83 28.67 1.19
CA ASP A 139 -23.67 27.70 1.92
C ASP A 139 -22.84 26.53 2.49
N GLU A 140 -22.19 26.76 3.64
CA GLU A 140 -21.26 25.79 4.26
C GLU A 140 -21.91 24.44 4.58
N LYS A 141 -23.13 24.44 5.14
CA LYS A 141 -23.84 23.20 5.49
C LYS A 141 -24.20 22.36 4.26
N GLU A 142 -24.63 23.01 3.18
CA GLU A 142 -24.93 22.32 1.93
C GLU A 142 -23.65 21.73 1.31
N ASN A 143 -22.54 22.46 1.39
CA ASN A 143 -21.25 22.01 0.89
C ASN A 143 -20.72 20.81 1.68
N GLU A 144 -20.87 20.78 3.00
CA GLU A 144 -20.51 19.62 3.83
C GLU A 144 -21.32 18.37 3.44
N LEU A 145 -22.64 18.51 3.26
CA LEU A 145 -23.49 17.40 2.83
C LEU A 145 -23.10 16.88 1.44
N ARG A 146 -22.79 17.78 0.50
CA ARG A 146 -22.31 17.43 -0.84
C ARG A 146 -20.97 16.69 -0.80
N ILE A 147 -20.04 17.13 0.04
CA ILE A 147 -18.75 16.45 0.25
C ILE A 147 -18.99 15.04 0.79
N GLU A 148 -19.84 14.89 1.80
CA GLU A 148 -20.13 13.59 2.40
C GLU A 148 -20.80 12.63 1.42
N ASN A 149 -21.77 13.11 0.65
CA ASN A 149 -22.39 12.33 -0.43
C ASN A 149 -21.36 11.91 -1.48
N LYS A 150 -20.47 12.82 -1.90
CA LYS A 150 -19.42 12.48 -2.86
C LYS A 150 -18.43 11.47 -2.31
N LYS A 151 -18.04 11.57 -1.03
CA LYS A 151 -17.18 10.58 -0.36
C LYS A 151 -17.80 9.19 -0.43
N ASN A 152 -19.09 9.07 -0.11
CA ASN A 152 -19.82 7.81 -0.15
C ASN A 152 -19.89 7.22 -1.57
N LEU A 153 -20.13 8.07 -2.58
CA LEU A 153 -20.13 7.66 -3.98
C LEU A 153 -18.75 7.19 -4.45
N VAL A 154 -17.69 7.95 -4.16
CA VAL A 154 -16.31 7.59 -4.49
C VAL A 154 -15.92 6.29 -3.80
N LYS A 155 -16.25 6.13 -2.51
CA LYS A 155 -16.03 4.88 -1.77
C LYS A 155 -16.68 3.69 -2.46
N SER A 156 -17.97 3.81 -2.81
CA SER A 156 -18.71 2.75 -3.51
C SER A 156 -18.04 2.41 -4.84
N LYS A 157 -17.69 3.43 -5.64
CA LYS A 157 -17.07 3.24 -6.96
C LYS A 157 -15.70 2.58 -6.89
N VAL A 158 -14.88 2.96 -5.90
CA VAL A 158 -13.56 2.37 -5.68
C VAL A 158 -13.69 0.90 -5.27
N VAL A 159 -14.61 0.58 -4.36
CA VAL A 159 -14.86 -0.80 -3.93
C VAL A 159 -15.36 -1.66 -5.09
N GLU A 160 -16.31 -1.17 -5.88
CA GLU A 160 -16.81 -1.83 -7.09
C GLU A 160 -15.66 -2.11 -8.07
N SER A 161 -14.85 -1.08 -8.37
CA SER A 161 -13.73 -1.20 -9.31
C SER A 161 -12.69 -2.22 -8.85
N LEU A 162 -12.41 -2.28 -7.54
CA LEU A 162 -11.50 -3.26 -6.96
C LEU A 162 -12.05 -4.68 -7.03
N GLN A 163 -13.35 -4.87 -6.78
CA GLN A 163 -14.01 -6.17 -6.88
C GLN A 163 -14.01 -6.68 -8.33
N LEU A 164 -14.35 -5.82 -9.30
CA LEU A 164 -14.31 -6.16 -10.73
C LEU A 164 -12.90 -6.52 -11.20
N ALA A 165 -11.88 -5.87 -10.65
CA ALA A 165 -10.48 -6.15 -10.97
C ALA A 165 -9.94 -7.41 -10.26
N GLY A 166 -10.75 -8.09 -9.43
CA GLY A 166 -10.34 -9.27 -8.67
C GLY A 166 -9.30 -8.95 -7.58
N ALA A 167 -9.26 -7.72 -7.10
CA ALA A 167 -8.29 -7.28 -6.12
C ALA A 167 -8.56 -7.91 -4.74
N LYS A 168 -7.49 -8.31 -4.04
CA LYS A 168 -7.55 -8.70 -2.64
C LYS A 168 -7.23 -7.50 -1.76
N PHE A 169 -8.18 -7.07 -0.94
CA PHE A 169 -8.02 -5.86 -0.16
C PHE A 169 -8.79 -5.88 1.16
N LYS A 170 -8.41 -4.97 2.07
CA LYS A 170 -9.11 -4.68 3.33
C LYS A 170 -9.43 -3.20 3.40
N ILE A 171 -10.64 -2.87 3.79
CA ILE A 171 -11.05 -1.48 4.05
C ILE A 171 -10.55 -1.09 5.44
N LEU A 172 -9.87 0.04 5.55
CA LEU A 172 -9.38 0.62 6.79
C LEU A 172 -10.34 1.71 7.27
N GLU A 173 -10.22 2.12 8.54
CA GLU A 173 -10.97 3.26 9.07
C GLU A 173 -10.62 4.55 8.31
N ASN A 174 -11.67 5.29 7.94
CA ASN A 174 -11.55 6.55 7.23
C ASN A 174 -11.29 7.70 8.23
N LYS A 175 -10.42 8.65 7.86
CA LYS A 175 -10.32 9.95 8.53
C LYS A 175 -11.38 10.92 7.97
N LYS A 176 -11.56 12.07 8.64
CA LYS A 176 -12.57 13.09 8.29
C LYS A 176 -12.58 13.47 6.80
N ASP A 177 -11.43 13.61 6.15
CA ASP A 177 -11.33 14.05 4.74
C ASP A 177 -11.08 12.92 3.75
N THR A 178 -11.13 11.67 4.23
CA THR A 178 -10.88 10.47 3.44
C THR A 178 -12.20 9.91 2.94
N ALA A 179 -12.36 9.81 1.62
CA ALA A 179 -13.49 9.10 1.03
C ALA A 179 -13.34 7.59 1.27
N VAL A 180 -12.15 7.05 1.03
CA VAL A 180 -11.86 5.63 1.23
C VAL A 180 -10.38 5.39 1.51
N LYS A 181 -10.11 4.47 2.43
CA LYS A 181 -8.77 3.97 2.72
C LYS A 181 -8.73 2.45 2.63
N ILE A 182 -7.82 1.91 1.83
CA ILE A 182 -7.77 0.49 1.51
C ILE A 182 -6.34 -0.01 1.59
N GLN A 183 -6.15 -1.14 2.26
CA GLN A 183 -4.89 -1.88 2.25
C GLN A 183 -4.99 -3.03 1.25
N PHE A 184 -4.07 -3.08 0.30
CA PHE A 184 -3.95 -4.18 -0.64
C PHE A 184 -3.24 -5.35 0.01
N LEU A 185 -3.71 -6.55 -0.31
CA LEU A 185 -2.99 -7.79 -0.02
C LEU A 185 -2.03 -8.08 -1.19
N PRO A 186 -0.89 -8.75 -0.94
CA PRO A 186 0.08 -9.06 -1.99
C PRO A 186 -0.55 -9.79 -3.18
N GLN A 187 -0.35 -9.25 -4.38
CA GLN A 187 -0.88 -9.78 -5.64
C GLN A 187 -0.04 -9.29 -6.83
N SER A 188 0.11 -10.13 -7.85
CA SER A 188 1.02 -9.88 -8.99
C SER A 188 0.55 -8.77 -9.93
N ASN A 189 -0.74 -8.45 -9.93
CA ASN A 189 -1.37 -7.45 -10.80
C ASN A 189 -1.63 -6.11 -10.11
N TYR A 190 -0.95 -5.84 -8.98
CA TYR A 190 -1.15 -4.62 -8.18
C TYR A 190 -1.06 -3.32 -9.01
N GLU A 191 -0.03 -3.18 -9.85
CA GLU A 191 0.18 -2.00 -10.71
C GLU A 191 -1.07 -1.69 -11.54
N ARG A 192 -1.54 -2.69 -12.29
CA ARG A 192 -2.67 -2.57 -13.21
C ARG A 192 -3.96 -2.27 -12.46
N ILE A 193 -4.16 -2.90 -11.31
CA ILE A 193 -5.33 -2.65 -10.46
C ILE A 193 -5.32 -1.21 -9.97
N LEU A 194 -4.18 -0.74 -9.46
CA LEU A 194 -4.05 0.61 -8.92
C LEU A 194 -4.29 1.66 -10.02
N GLU A 195 -3.66 1.50 -11.19
CA GLU A 195 -3.85 2.38 -12.34
C GLU A 195 -5.33 2.45 -12.77
N ASN A 196 -5.99 1.29 -12.87
CA ASN A 196 -7.39 1.22 -13.27
C ASN A 196 -8.29 1.92 -12.25
N VAL A 197 -8.14 1.62 -10.96
CA VAL A 197 -9.00 2.17 -9.90
C VAL A 197 -8.85 3.69 -9.80
N ILE A 198 -7.62 4.20 -9.87
CA ILE A 198 -7.38 5.66 -9.85
C ILE A 198 -7.98 6.31 -11.10
N SER A 199 -7.76 5.72 -12.28
CA SER A 199 -8.30 6.24 -13.55
C SER A 199 -9.83 6.29 -13.54
N GLU A 200 -10.50 5.21 -13.11
CA GLU A 200 -11.96 5.14 -13.03
C GLU A 200 -12.53 6.12 -12.00
N THR A 201 -11.81 6.34 -10.88
CA THR A 201 -12.21 7.34 -9.89
C THR A 201 -12.14 8.75 -10.47
N ILE A 202 -11.07 9.08 -11.19
CA ILE A 202 -10.90 10.38 -11.86
C ILE A 202 -12.01 10.59 -12.91
N LYS A 203 -12.27 9.60 -13.77
CA LYS A 203 -13.35 9.67 -14.77
C LYS A 203 -14.70 9.88 -14.11
N PHE A 204 -15.00 9.13 -13.04
CA PHE A 204 -16.24 9.29 -12.29
C PHE A 204 -16.41 10.71 -11.75
N LEU A 205 -15.33 11.32 -11.23
CA LEU A 205 -15.35 12.72 -10.78
C LEU A 205 -15.54 13.70 -11.94
N GLN A 206 -15.02 13.40 -13.13
CA GLN A 206 -15.21 14.22 -14.34
C GLN A 206 -16.62 14.10 -14.95
N GLU A 207 -17.19 12.90 -15.03
CA GLU A 207 -18.49 12.65 -15.68
C GLU A 207 -19.65 13.38 -15.00
N ASP A 208 -19.55 13.63 -13.69
CA ASP A 208 -20.56 14.42 -12.96
C ASP A 208 -20.62 15.89 -13.42
N LYS A 209 -19.56 16.38 -14.08
CA LYS A 209 -19.55 17.69 -14.76
C LYS A 209 -20.40 17.68 -16.04
N SER A 210 -20.42 16.56 -16.76
CA SER A 210 -21.07 16.46 -18.09
C SER A 210 -22.58 16.28 -18.01
N LYS A 211 -23.12 15.77 -16.89
CA LYS A 211 -24.58 15.59 -16.71
C LYS A 211 -25.33 16.88 -16.34
N LYS A 212 -24.61 18.00 -16.18
CA LYS A 212 -25.14 19.33 -15.85
C LYS A 212 -25.09 20.32 -17.02
N VAL A 213 -24.86 19.85 -18.25
CA VAL A 213 -24.96 20.66 -19.50
C VAL A 213 -26.25 20.32 -20.22
#